data_AF-A0A6A7MWG9-F1
#
_entry.id   AF-A0A6A7MWG9-F1
#
_cell.length_a   1.000
_cell.length_b   1.000
_cell.length_c   1.000
_cell.angle_alpha   90.00
_cell.angle_beta   90.00
_cell.angle_gamma   90.00
#
_symmetry.space_group_name_H-M   'P 1'
#
loop_
_entity.id
_entity.type
_entity.pdbx_description
1 polymer ?
#
loop_
_entity_poly.entity_id
_entity_poly.type
_entity_poly.pdbx_seq_one_letter_code
_entity_poly.pdbx_strand_id
1 'polypeptide(L)'
;MGTWAVDAFGNDYAQDWAEDLEQTSNLEAVENTLDTALENNGGVLEAPFGAEALVAIEVLARLQGKGGERSEDSAAVDAWVEARKPKARVRTDLAEKAGRAIERILSEQSELRELWADSEHYADWCAAVEELRGRISA
;
A
#
# COMPACT_ATOMS: atom_id res chain seq x y z
N MET A 1 3.61 16.33 4.13
CA MET A 1 4.02 15.19 4.98
C MET A 1 4.07 15.48 6.49
N GLY A 2 4.07 16.74 6.97
CA GLY A 2 4.31 17.01 8.40
C GLY A 2 3.30 16.46 9.42
N THR A 3 2.15 15.93 8.97
CA THR A 3 1.15 15.26 9.81
C THR A 3 0.93 13.79 9.45
N TRP A 4 1.62 13.29 8.42
CA TRP A 4 1.44 11.91 7.98
C TRP A 4 2.35 10.97 8.77
N ALA A 5 1.86 9.78 9.08
CA ALA A 5 2.68 8.71 9.62
C ALA A 5 3.54 8.09 8.51
N VAL A 6 4.66 7.48 8.90
CA VAL A 6 5.55 6.78 7.96
C VAL A 6 5.01 5.41 7.53
N ASP A 7 3.98 4.91 8.20
CA ASP A 7 3.26 3.71 7.79
C ASP A 7 2.33 3.96 6.59
N ALA A 8 1.70 2.90 6.09
CA ALA A 8 0.83 2.99 4.92
C ALA A 8 -0.50 3.73 5.19
N PHE A 9 -0.96 3.83 6.44
CA PHE A 9 -2.33 4.22 6.79
C PHE A 9 -2.48 5.65 7.28
N GLY A 10 -1.45 6.23 7.91
CA GLY A 10 -1.51 7.55 8.52
C GLY A 10 -1.45 8.71 7.52
N ASN A 11 -2.23 8.66 6.45
CA ASN A 11 -2.42 9.73 5.47
C ASN A 11 -3.86 9.68 4.92
N ASP A 12 -4.34 10.81 4.39
CA ASP A 12 -5.71 10.98 3.91
C ASP A 12 -6.04 10.10 2.70
N TYR A 13 -5.11 9.92 1.75
CA TYR A 13 -5.33 9.02 0.60
C TYR A 13 -5.56 7.57 1.03
N ALA A 14 -4.85 7.12 2.05
CA ALA A 14 -5.02 5.80 2.61
C ALA A 14 -6.38 5.61 3.28
N GLN A 15 -6.85 6.63 3.98
CA GLN A 15 -8.16 6.60 4.64
C GLN A 15 -9.29 6.56 3.61
N ASP A 16 -9.23 7.42 2.58
CA ASP A 16 -10.20 7.43 1.49
C ASP A 16 -10.28 6.06 0.79
N TRP A 17 -9.12 5.45 0.49
CA TRP A 17 -9.08 4.13 -0.13
C TRP A 17 -9.61 3.01 0.78
N ALA A 18 -9.35 3.09 2.09
CA ALA A 18 -9.86 2.12 3.05
C ALA A 18 -11.39 2.14 3.13
N GLU A 19 -12.01 3.31 3.07
CA GLU A 19 -13.48 3.46 3.01
C GLU A 19 -14.06 2.81 1.74
N ASP A 20 -13.40 2.96 0.60
CA ASP A 20 -13.81 2.31 -0.65
C ASP A 20 -13.63 0.78 -0.59
N LEU A 21 -12.55 0.29 0.02
CA LEU A 21 -12.32 -1.14 0.19
C LEU A 21 -13.47 -1.82 0.95
N GLU A 22 -14.02 -1.18 1.99
CA GLU A 22 -15.13 -1.72 2.78
C GLU A 22 -16.37 -2.05 1.93
N GLN A 23 -16.57 -1.33 0.84
CA GLN A 23 -17.69 -1.52 -0.08
C GLN A 23 -17.48 -2.70 -1.04
N THR A 24 -16.27 -3.27 -1.09
CA THR A 24 -15.91 -4.38 -1.98
C THR A 24 -15.94 -5.74 -1.28
N SER A 25 -16.19 -6.80 -2.04
CA SER A 25 -16.25 -8.18 -1.51
C SER A 25 -15.10 -9.08 -1.97
N ASN A 26 -14.24 -8.59 -2.86
CA ASN A 26 -13.19 -9.35 -3.55
C ASN A 26 -11.87 -8.55 -3.58
N LEU A 27 -10.84 -9.07 -4.25
CA LEU A 27 -9.53 -8.39 -4.38
C LEU A 27 -9.45 -7.43 -5.58
N GLU A 28 -10.58 -7.08 -6.19
CA GLU A 28 -10.59 -6.22 -7.39
C GLU A 28 -10.06 -4.82 -7.10
N ALA A 29 -10.40 -4.24 -5.94
CA ALA A 29 -9.82 -2.96 -5.51
C ALA A 29 -8.29 -3.03 -5.40
N VAL A 30 -7.77 -4.09 -4.77
CA VAL A 30 -6.32 -4.30 -4.64
C VAL A 30 -5.65 -4.46 -6.01
N GLU A 31 -6.23 -5.26 -6.89
CA GLU A 31 -5.68 -5.50 -8.23
C GLU A 31 -5.69 -4.23 -9.09
N ASN A 32 -6.82 -3.52 -9.12
CA ASN A 32 -6.95 -2.27 -9.87
C ASN A 32 -5.99 -1.20 -9.36
N THR A 33 -5.85 -1.04 -8.04
CA THR A 33 -4.93 -0.05 -7.47
C THR A 33 -3.47 -0.36 -7.83
N LEU A 34 -3.08 -1.64 -7.78
CA LEU A 34 -1.74 -2.05 -8.21
C LEU A 34 -1.52 -1.81 -9.71
N ASP A 35 -2.52 -2.09 -10.54
CA ASP A 35 -2.44 -1.84 -11.97
C ASP A 35 -2.33 -0.34 -12.25
N THR A 36 -3.14 0.52 -11.62
CA THR A 36 -3.04 1.99 -11.71
C THR A 36 -1.65 2.48 -11.32
N ALA A 37 -1.08 1.98 -10.23
CA ALA A 37 0.27 2.38 -9.81
C ALA A 37 1.36 1.95 -10.81
N LEU A 38 1.15 0.83 -11.51
CA LEU A 38 2.05 0.28 -12.52
C LEU A 38 1.81 0.84 -13.93
N GLU A 39 0.67 1.47 -14.17
CA GLU A 39 0.36 2.11 -15.44
C GLU A 39 1.41 3.18 -15.73
N ASN A 40 2.07 3.00 -16.88
CA ASN A 40 3.15 3.87 -17.31
C ASN A 40 2.73 4.60 -18.59
N ASN A 41 1.88 5.62 -18.43
CA ASN A 41 1.54 6.55 -19.51
C ASN A 41 2.69 7.56 -19.77
N GLY A 42 3.94 7.16 -19.57
CA GLY A 42 5.14 8.01 -19.70
C GLY A 42 5.26 9.09 -18.63
N GLY A 43 4.50 8.97 -17.54
CA GLY A 43 4.37 9.99 -16.50
C GLY A 43 4.94 9.57 -15.13
N VAL A 44 5.16 10.59 -14.31
CA VAL A 44 5.44 10.46 -12.86
C VAL A 44 4.23 9.79 -12.19
N LEU A 45 4.49 8.87 -11.27
CA LEU A 45 3.47 8.29 -10.40
C LEU A 45 3.02 9.35 -9.39
N GLU A 46 1.78 9.79 -9.50
CA GLU A 46 1.19 10.79 -8.60
C GLU A 46 1.08 10.25 -7.16
N ALA A 47 1.18 11.15 -6.19
CA ALA A 47 1.23 10.79 -4.78
C ALA A 47 0.04 9.97 -4.27
N PRO A 48 -1.23 10.26 -4.65
CA PRO A 48 -2.38 9.46 -4.23
C PRO A 48 -2.24 7.99 -4.64
N PHE A 49 -1.94 7.72 -5.91
CA PHE A 49 -1.82 6.36 -6.42
C PHE A 49 -0.66 5.58 -5.76
N GLY A 50 0.43 6.27 -5.41
CA GLY A 50 1.51 5.68 -4.63
C GLY A 50 1.07 5.30 -3.21
N ALA A 51 0.33 6.17 -2.53
CA ALA A 51 -0.12 5.96 -1.16
C ALA A 51 -1.17 4.83 -1.09
N GLU A 52 -2.17 4.88 -1.96
CA GLU A 52 -3.19 3.83 -2.10
C GLU A 52 -2.57 2.46 -2.40
N ALA A 53 -1.55 2.41 -3.27
CA ALA A 53 -0.84 1.18 -3.55
C ALA A 53 -0.15 0.61 -2.30
N LEU A 54 0.46 1.42 -1.43
CA LEU A 54 1.03 0.92 -0.17
C LEU A 54 -0.04 0.28 0.72
N VAL A 55 -1.25 0.85 0.78
CA VAL A 55 -2.37 0.26 1.53
C VAL A 55 -2.83 -1.06 0.91
N ALA A 56 -3.01 -1.10 -0.41
CA ALA A 56 -3.40 -2.31 -1.14
C ALA A 56 -2.39 -3.46 -0.92
N ILE A 57 -1.11 -3.11 -0.86
CA ILE A 57 0.00 -4.02 -0.58
C ILE A 57 -0.07 -4.52 0.87
N GLU A 58 -0.33 -3.65 1.84
CA GLU A 58 -0.54 -4.01 3.24
C GLU A 58 -1.75 -4.95 3.43
N VAL A 59 -2.82 -4.79 2.65
CA VAL A 59 -3.95 -5.75 2.60
C VAL A 59 -3.47 -7.16 2.20
N LEU A 60 -2.64 -7.27 1.16
CA LEU A 60 -2.06 -8.55 0.73
C LEU A 60 -1.20 -9.17 1.84
N ALA A 61 -0.36 -8.38 2.50
CA ALA A 61 0.48 -8.82 3.60
C ALA A 61 -0.37 -9.36 4.76
N ARG A 62 -1.43 -8.63 5.14
CA ARG A 62 -2.37 -9.02 6.21
C ARG A 62 -3.15 -10.29 5.89
N LEU A 63 -3.60 -10.46 4.65
CA LEU A 63 -4.26 -11.70 4.19
C LEU A 63 -3.34 -12.93 4.28
N GLN A 64 -2.03 -12.73 4.12
CA GLN A 64 -1.01 -13.78 4.30
C GLN A 64 -0.61 -14.00 5.77
N GLY A 65 -1.18 -13.24 6.71
CA GLY A 65 -0.79 -13.28 8.13
C GLY A 65 0.55 -12.62 8.43
N LYS A 66 1.06 -11.80 7.50
CA LYS A 66 2.31 -11.05 7.60
C LYS A 66 2.03 -9.54 7.62
N GLY A 67 0.93 -9.13 8.27
CA GLY A 67 0.57 -7.72 8.42
C GLY A 67 1.50 -6.98 9.37
N GLY A 68 1.52 -5.66 9.25
CA GLY A 68 2.24 -4.76 10.14
C GLY A 68 1.48 -4.53 11.45
N GLU A 69 1.89 -3.52 12.21
CA GLU A 69 1.18 -3.11 13.43
C GLU A 69 -0.26 -2.67 13.11
N ARG A 70 -1.17 -2.91 14.04
CA ARG A 70 -2.56 -2.46 13.95
C ARG A 70 -2.70 -1.13 14.69
N SER A 71 -3.37 -0.18 14.06
CA SER A 71 -3.67 1.14 14.62
C SER A 71 -5.14 1.49 14.40
N GLU A 72 -5.56 2.65 14.92
CA GLU A 72 -6.90 3.20 14.62
C GLU A 72 -7.07 3.44 13.12
N ASP A 73 -6.00 3.93 12.45
CA ASP A 73 -5.98 4.20 11.01
C ASP A 73 -6.06 2.92 10.14
N SER A 74 -5.68 1.75 10.66
CA SER A 74 -5.77 0.47 9.94
C SER A 74 -7.05 -0.31 10.20
N ALA A 75 -7.92 0.16 11.10
CA ALA A 75 -9.03 -0.63 11.66
C ALA A 75 -10.03 -1.11 10.60
N ALA A 76 -10.36 -0.26 9.62
CA ALA A 76 -11.24 -0.60 8.49
C ALA A 76 -10.70 -1.76 7.66
N VAL A 77 -9.43 -1.65 7.25
CA VAL A 77 -8.73 -2.69 6.49
C VAL A 77 -8.59 -3.98 7.30
N ASP A 78 -8.29 -3.87 8.60
CA ASP A 78 -8.22 -5.04 9.49
C ASP A 78 -9.54 -5.80 9.55
N ALA A 79 -10.65 -5.10 9.76
CA ALA A 79 -11.98 -5.71 9.78
C ALA A 79 -12.29 -6.38 8.44
N TRP A 80 -11.96 -5.72 7.33
CA TRP A 80 -12.15 -6.27 5.99
C TRP A 80 -11.35 -7.55 5.75
N VAL A 81 -10.08 -7.56 6.18
CA VAL A 81 -9.17 -8.72 6.05
C VAL A 81 -9.64 -9.88 6.92
N GLU A 82 -9.96 -9.65 8.19
CA GLU A 82 -10.38 -10.71 9.12
C GLU A 82 -11.63 -11.46 8.63
N ALA A 83 -12.57 -10.75 8.01
CA ALA A 83 -13.76 -11.37 7.42
C ALA A 83 -13.44 -12.32 6.24
N ARG A 84 -12.27 -12.17 5.59
CA ARG A 84 -11.91 -12.85 4.34
C ARG A 84 -10.73 -13.80 4.49
N LYS A 85 -9.87 -13.61 5.49
CA LYS A 85 -8.66 -14.40 5.76
C LYS A 85 -8.90 -15.92 5.77
N PRO A 86 -10.00 -16.47 6.33
CA PRO A 86 -10.23 -17.93 6.30
C PRO A 86 -10.39 -18.53 4.90
N LYS A 87 -10.76 -17.71 3.91
CA LYS A 87 -10.98 -18.12 2.51
C LYS A 87 -9.92 -17.55 1.56
N ALA A 88 -9.02 -16.71 2.07
CA ALA A 88 -7.99 -16.06 1.29
C ALA A 88 -7.02 -17.10 0.73
N ARG A 89 -6.68 -16.96 -0.54
CA ARG A 89 -5.62 -17.73 -1.18
C ARG A 89 -4.47 -16.80 -1.47
N VAL A 90 -3.25 -17.33 -1.36
CA VAL A 90 -2.06 -16.61 -1.79
C VAL A 90 -2.17 -16.35 -3.29
N ARG A 91 -2.08 -15.07 -3.67
CA ARG A 91 -2.09 -14.59 -5.06
C ARG A 91 -0.68 -14.14 -5.42
N THR A 92 0.14 -15.09 -5.88
CA THR A 92 1.53 -14.84 -6.26
C THR A 92 1.64 -13.77 -7.35
N ASP A 93 0.68 -13.74 -8.26
CA ASP A 93 0.56 -12.72 -9.30
C ASP A 93 0.40 -11.30 -8.72
N LEU A 94 -0.42 -11.15 -7.67
CA LEU A 94 -0.56 -9.86 -6.98
C LEU A 94 0.67 -9.52 -6.12
N ALA A 95 1.36 -10.52 -5.56
CA ALA A 95 2.60 -10.30 -4.83
C ALA A 95 3.73 -9.79 -5.76
N GLU A 96 3.82 -10.31 -6.99
CA GLU A 96 4.74 -9.81 -8.01
C GLU A 96 4.39 -8.39 -8.46
N LYS A 97 3.10 -8.09 -8.68
CA LYS A 97 2.64 -6.72 -8.95
C LYS A 97 2.99 -5.76 -7.80
N ALA A 98 2.76 -6.17 -6.55
CA ALA A 98 3.10 -5.40 -5.36
C ALA A 98 4.60 -5.06 -5.29
N GLY A 99 5.47 -6.04 -5.55
CA GLY A 99 6.92 -5.80 -5.59
C GLY A 99 7.31 -4.74 -6.63
N ARG A 100 6.75 -4.83 -7.84
CA ARG A 100 6.99 -3.84 -8.91
C ARG A 100 6.42 -2.47 -8.58
N ALA A 101 5.27 -2.41 -7.91
CA ALA A 101 4.66 -1.15 -7.48
C ALA A 101 5.54 -0.45 -6.43
N ILE A 102 6.08 -1.19 -5.45
CA ILE A 102 7.04 -0.66 -4.47
C ILE A 102 8.29 -0.12 -5.16
N GLU A 103 8.87 -0.85 -6.12
CA GLU A 103 10.03 -0.37 -6.88
C GLU A 103 9.74 0.96 -7.59
N ARG A 104 8.53 1.12 -8.13
CA ARG A 104 8.10 2.36 -8.78
C ARG A 104 7.88 3.49 -7.77
N ILE A 105 7.25 3.21 -6.63
CA ILE A 105 7.03 4.17 -5.53
C ILE A 105 8.36 4.69 -4.98
N LEU A 106 9.39 3.83 -4.87
CA LEU A 106 10.71 4.22 -4.39
C LEU A 106 11.60 4.86 -5.49
N SER A 107 11.14 4.89 -6.74
CA SER A 107 11.91 5.45 -7.85
C SER A 107 11.85 6.97 -7.92
N GLU A 108 12.75 7.58 -8.70
CA GLU A 108 12.72 9.02 -9.00
C GLU A 108 11.50 9.46 -9.81
N GLN A 109 10.67 8.53 -10.31
CA GLN A 109 9.44 8.83 -11.04
C GLN A 109 8.21 8.71 -10.11
N SER A 110 8.35 9.00 -8.82
CA SER A 110 7.26 8.99 -7.84
C SER A 110 7.17 10.33 -7.12
N GLU A 111 6.05 11.01 -7.29
CA GLU A 111 5.73 12.23 -6.55
C GLU A 111 5.64 11.94 -5.05
N LEU A 112 5.10 10.79 -4.63
CA LEU A 112 5.05 10.40 -3.22
C LEU A 112 6.46 10.37 -2.59
N ARG A 113 7.44 9.79 -3.31
CA ARG A 113 8.83 9.78 -2.86
C ARG A 113 9.39 11.19 -2.77
N GLU A 114 9.13 12.05 -3.77
CA GLU A 114 9.59 13.45 -3.76
C GLU A 114 9.03 14.20 -2.55
N LEU A 115 7.74 14.05 -2.25
CA LEU A 115 7.11 14.64 -1.07
C LEU A 115 7.76 14.18 0.24
N TRP A 116 8.10 12.89 0.36
CA TRP A 116 8.82 12.38 1.52
C TRP A 116 10.27 12.84 1.56
N ALA A 117 10.94 13.00 0.42
CA ALA A 117 12.34 13.45 0.34
C ALA A 117 12.53 14.87 0.87
N ASP A 118 11.49 15.70 0.80
CA ASP A 118 11.46 17.05 1.40
C ASP A 118 11.19 17.05 2.91
N SER A 119 11.00 15.88 3.54
CA SER A 119 10.72 15.74 4.97
C SER A 119 11.90 15.19 5.77
N GLU A 120 11.91 15.43 7.10
CA GLU A 120 12.91 14.86 8.01
C GLU A 120 12.78 13.34 8.21
N HIS A 121 11.63 12.76 7.83
CA HIS A 121 11.30 11.34 8.01
C HIS A 121 11.55 10.49 6.74
N TYR A 122 12.20 11.04 5.71
CA TYR A 122 12.41 10.34 4.43
C TYR A 122 13.05 8.96 4.59
N ALA A 123 14.08 8.85 5.44
CA ALA A 123 14.79 7.60 5.67
C ALA A 123 13.90 6.56 6.38
N ASP A 124 13.12 6.99 7.36
CA ASP A 124 12.20 6.14 8.10
C ASP A 124 11.05 5.64 7.21
N TRP A 125 10.51 6.51 6.36
CA TRP A 125 9.50 6.12 5.37
C TRP A 125 10.05 5.12 4.36
N CYS A 126 11.24 5.35 3.79
CA CYS A 126 11.87 4.38 2.89
C CYS A 126 12.06 3.02 3.57
N ALA A 127 12.48 3.01 4.84
CA ALA A 127 12.65 1.78 5.61
C ALA A 127 11.31 1.06 5.84
N ALA A 128 10.22 1.77 6.13
CA ALA A 128 8.89 1.20 6.29
C ALA A 128 8.37 0.57 4.99
N VAL A 129 8.59 1.23 3.85
CA VAL A 129 8.19 0.70 2.52
C VAL A 129 8.98 -0.55 2.15
N GLU A 130 10.30 -0.59 2.42
CA GLU A 130 11.13 -1.78 2.18
C GLU A 130 10.80 -2.93 3.14
N GLU A 131 10.43 -2.63 4.39
CA GLU A 131 9.96 -3.62 5.35
C GLU A 131 8.67 -4.29 4.83
N LEU A 132 7.71 -3.50 4.34
CA LEU A 132 6.50 -4.01 3.69
C LEU A 132 6.82 -4.89 2.47
N ARG A 133 7.80 -4.50 1.65
CA ARG A 133 8.28 -5.31 0.53
C ARG A 133 8.76 -6.70 0.98
N GLY A 134 9.53 -6.74 2.06
CA GLY A 134 10.05 -7.97 2.65
C GLY A 134 8.95 -8.92 3.14
N ARG A 135 7.85 -8.37 3.68
CA ARG A 135 6.71 -9.17 4.16
C ARG A 135 5.95 -9.87 3.03
N ILE A 136 5.89 -9.28 1.84
CA ILE A 136 5.13 -9.85 0.70
C ILE A 136 5.96 -10.82 -0.14
N SER A 137 7.29 -10.68 -0.14
CA SER A 137 8.19 -11.42 -1.04
C SER A 137 8.58 -12.83 -0.57
N ALA A 138 7.75 -13.51 0.24
CA ALA A 138 8.09 -14.81 0.85
C ALA A 138 7.07 -15.92 0.63
#